data_AF-A0A447U9S7-F1
#
_entry.id   AF-A0A447U9S7-F1
#
_cell.length_a   1.000
_cell.length_b   1.000
_cell.length_c   1.000
_cell.angle_alpha   90.00
_cell.angle_beta   90.00
_cell.angle_gamma   90.00
#
_symmetry.space_group_name_H-M   'P 1'
#
loop_
_entity.id
_entity.type
_entity.pdbx_description
1 polymer ?
#
loop_
_entity_poly.entity_id
_entity_poly.type
_entity_poly.pdbx_seq_one_letter_code
_entity_poly.pdbx_strand_id
1 'polypeptide(L)'
;MKPARLSQTVVAPGCWGELPWGNYYREALEQQLNPWFAKMYGFHLLKIGNLSAEINSEACAVSHQVNVSSQGSPMQVLAESATPSFCG
;
A
#
# COMPACT_ATOMS: atom_id res chain seq x y z
N MET A 1 -10.38 34.93 2.52
CA MET A 1 -9.23 34.00 2.53
C MET A 1 -9.34 33.10 1.31
N LYS A 2 -8.38 33.15 0.37
CA LYS A 2 -8.27 32.11 -0.67
C LYS A 2 -7.57 30.90 -0.02
N PRO A 3 -8.13 29.68 -0.07
CA PRO A 3 -7.39 28.52 0.41
C PRO A 3 -6.15 28.36 -0.46
N ALA A 4 -5.00 28.16 0.18
CA ALA A 4 -3.76 27.78 -0.49
C ALA A 4 -3.92 26.34 -1.01
N ARG A 5 -4.62 26.19 -2.13
CA ARG A 5 -4.70 24.93 -2.85
C ARG A 5 -3.36 24.73 -3.54
N LEU A 6 -2.41 24.15 -2.82
CA LEU A 6 -1.24 23.53 -3.44
C LEU A 6 -1.79 22.43 -4.36
N SER A 7 -1.82 22.71 -5.66
CA SER A 7 -2.00 21.71 -6.71
C SER A 7 -0.73 20.88 -6.85
N GLN A 8 -0.24 20.36 -5.73
CA GLN A 8 0.88 19.45 -5.72
C GLN A 8 0.28 18.06 -5.82
N THR A 9 0.29 17.52 -7.03
CA THR A 9 -0.01 16.10 -7.25
C THR A 9 1.03 15.31 -6.48
N VAL A 10 0.67 14.79 -5.31
CA VAL A 10 1.51 13.90 -4.55
C VAL A 10 1.61 12.62 -5.36
N VAL A 11 2.75 12.41 -6.02
CA VAL A 11 3.06 11.14 -6.66
C VAL A 11 3.31 10.13 -5.54
N ALA A 12 2.54 9.05 -5.54
CA ALA A 12 2.74 7.97 -4.58
C ALA A 12 4.11 7.31 -4.85
N PRO A 13 4.90 7.04 -3.80
CA PRO A 13 6.20 6.40 -3.98
C PRO A 13 6.05 4.99 -4.53
N GLY A 14 7.01 4.59 -5.37
CA GLY A 14 7.09 3.26 -5.98
C GLY A 14 7.59 2.18 -5.01
N CYS A 15 8.36 2.54 -3.99
CA CYS A 15 8.84 1.66 -2.94
C CYS A 15 9.14 2.43 -1.63
N TRP A 16 9.37 1.71 -0.53
CA TRP A 16 9.74 2.35 0.73
C TRP A 16 11.08 3.10 0.65
N GLY A 17 11.99 2.69 -0.23
CA GLY A 17 13.28 3.37 -0.42
C GLY A 17 13.20 4.80 -0.94
N GLU A 18 12.08 5.20 -1.57
CA GLU A 18 11.87 6.56 -2.08
C GLU A 18 11.48 7.56 -0.97
N LEU A 19 11.04 7.05 0.19
CA LEU A 19 10.70 7.87 1.34
C LEU A 19 11.94 8.10 2.22
N PRO A 20 12.15 9.31 2.76
CA PRO A 20 13.15 9.53 3.79
C PRO A 20 12.87 8.58 4.97
N TRP A 21 13.87 7.76 5.34
CA TRP A 21 13.74 6.73 6.38
C TRP A 21 12.65 5.68 6.10
N GLY A 22 12.24 5.47 4.84
CA GLY A 22 11.10 4.63 4.53
C GLY A 22 11.26 3.16 4.95
N ASN A 23 12.45 2.60 4.87
CA ASN A 23 12.71 1.24 5.39
C ASN A 23 12.49 1.14 6.90
N TYR A 24 12.87 2.18 7.66
CA TYR A 24 12.62 2.23 9.09
C TYR A 24 11.11 2.33 9.38
N TYR A 25 10.37 3.13 8.61
CA TYR A 25 8.91 3.20 8.73
C TYR A 25 8.23 1.88 8.37
N ARG A 26 8.70 1.18 7.33
CA ARG A 26 8.23 -0.15 6.94
C ARG A 26 8.38 -1.13 8.09
N GLU A 27 9.57 -1.21 8.68
CA GLU A 27 9.86 -2.10 9.81
C GLU A 27 9.01 -1.75 11.04
N ALA A 28 8.88 -0.46 11.37
CA ALA A 28 8.04 -0.02 12.48
C ALA A 28 6.57 -0.40 12.26
N LEU A 29 6.06 -0.29 11.03
CA LEU A 29 4.71 -0.72 10.68
C LEU A 29 4.54 -2.24 10.80
N GLU A 30 5.47 -3.03 10.27
CA GLU A 30 5.46 -4.49 10.37
C GLU A 30 5.44 -4.95 11.84
N GLN A 31 6.25 -4.33 12.70
CA GLN A 31 6.27 -4.63 14.13
C GLN A 31 4.91 -4.36 14.79
N GLN A 32 4.25 -3.25 14.44
CA GLN A 32 2.93 -2.93 14.98
C GLN A 32 1.83 -3.82 14.42
N LEU A 33 1.92 -4.25 13.16
CA LEU A 33 0.91 -5.07 12.49
C LEU A 33 0.99 -6.56 12.86
N ASN A 34 2.18 -7.09 13.12
CA ASN A 34 2.39 -8.50 13.49
C ASN A 34 1.42 -9.05 14.56
N PRO A 35 1.20 -8.40 15.72
CA PRO A 35 0.25 -8.92 16.72
C PRO A 35 -1.22 -8.91 16.25
N TRP A 36 -1.54 -8.15 15.20
CA TRP A 36 -2.87 -8.10 14.60
C TRP A 36 -3.03 -9.08 13.45
N PHE A 37 -1.95 -9.37 12.70
CA PHE A 37 -1.97 -10.36 11.62
C PHE A 37 -2.41 -11.74 12.09
N ALA A 38 -1.98 -12.16 13.29
CA ALA A 38 -2.44 -13.41 13.90
C ALA A 38 -3.93 -13.40 14.28
N LYS A 39 -4.54 -12.23 14.43
CA LYS A 39 -5.96 -12.05 14.77
C LYS A 39 -6.84 -11.80 13.54
N MET A 40 -6.24 -11.60 12.37
CA MET A 40 -6.99 -11.42 11.13
C MET A 40 -7.41 -12.79 10.60
N TYR A 41 -8.72 -12.95 10.38
CA TYR A 41 -9.30 -14.16 9.81
C TYR A 41 -9.98 -13.82 8.49
N GLY A 42 -9.82 -14.69 7.51
CA GLY A 42 -10.40 -14.52 6.18
C GLY A 42 -9.86 -15.54 5.19
N PHE A 43 -10.43 -15.52 3.98
CA PHE A 43 -9.97 -16.37 2.88
C PHE A 43 -8.92 -15.68 2.02
N HIS A 44 -9.03 -14.36 1.86
CA HIS A 44 -8.16 -13.57 0.99
C HIS A 44 -7.66 -12.33 1.71
N LEU A 45 -6.35 -12.08 1.66
CA LEU A 45 -5.74 -10.84 2.09
C LEU A 45 -5.36 -10.04 0.85
N LEU A 46 -5.96 -8.86 0.69
CA LEU A 46 -5.67 -7.97 -0.43
C LEU A 46 -4.76 -6.83 0.03
N LYS A 47 -3.58 -6.70 -0.57
CA LYS A 47 -2.69 -5.56 -0.37
C LYS A 47 -2.80 -4.61 -1.54
N ILE A 48 -3.13 -3.35 -1.26
CA ILE A 48 -3.36 -2.34 -2.30
C ILE A 48 -2.24 -1.30 -2.26
N GLY A 49 -1.60 -1.06 -3.41
CA GLY A 49 -0.47 -0.15 -3.55
C GLY A 49 0.88 -0.83 -3.34
N ASN A 50 1.93 -0.23 -3.92
CA ASN A 50 3.28 -0.75 -3.88
C ASN A 50 3.83 -0.87 -2.45
N LEU A 51 3.65 0.18 -1.64
CA LEU A 51 4.11 0.17 -0.25
C LEU A 51 3.48 -0.97 0.54
N SER A 52 2.19 -1.25 0.33
CA SER A 52 1.49 -2.35 0.99
C SER A 52 2.02 -3.71 0.54
N ALA A 53 2.35 -3.86 -0.76
CA ALA A 53 2.91 -5.10 -1.30
C ALA A 53 4.26 -5.48 -0.64
N GLU A 54 5.07 -4.48 -0.29
CA GLU A 54 6.36 -4.64 0.39
C GLU A 54 6.28 -4.92 1.90
N ILE A 55 5.11 -4.75 2.53
CA ILE A 55 4.93 -5.08 3.96
C ILE A 55 4.97 -6.59 4.15
N ASN A 56 5.85 -7.08 5.02
CA ASN A 56 5.88 -8.48 5.43
C ASN A 56 4.62 -8.82 6.23
N SER A 57 3.86 -9.78 5.71
CA SER A 57 2.63 -10.31 6.33
C SER A 57 2.66 -11.83 6.43
N GLU A 58 3.85 -12.43 6.57
CA GLU A 58 4.04 -13.86 6.84
C GLU A 58 3.39 -14.30 8.15
N ALA A 59 3.31 -13.38 9.13
CA ALA A 59 2.62 -13.62 10.40
C ALA A 59 1.08 -13.66 10.26
N CYS A 60 0.53 -13.39 9.07
CA CYS A 60 -0.92 -13.42 8.83
C CYS A 60 -1.42 -14.84 8.63
N ALA A 61 -2.48 -15.21 9.33
CA ALA A 61 -3.11 -16.53 9.22
C ALA A 61 -3.76 -16.77 7.84
N VAL A 62 -3.96 -15.72 7.04
CA VAL A 62 -4.57 -15.81 5.71
C VAL A 62 -3.51 -16.20 4.68
N SER A 63 -3.58 -17.45 4.20
CA SER A 63 -2.60 -18.00 3.24
C SER A 63 -2.71 -17.38 1.84
N HIS A 64 -3.92 -17.03 1.40
CA HIS A 64 -4.11 -16.50 0.05
C HIS A 64 -3.97 -14.98 0.03
N GLN A 65 -2.76 -14.52 -0.24
CA GLN A 65 -2.41 -13.10 -0.28
C GLN A 65 -2.25 -12.63 -1.71
N VAL A 66 -2.87 -11.49 -2.05
CA VAL A 66 -2.89 -10.91 -3.39
C VAL A 66 -2.47 -9.44 -3.29
N ASN A 67 -1.47 -9.05 -4.08
CA ASN A 67 -1.00 -7.68 -4.20
C ASN A 67 -1.59 -7.05 -5.47
N VAL A 68 -2.15 -5.86 -5.29
CA VAL A 68 -2.79 -5.06 -6.32
C VAL A 68 -2.11 -3.70 -6.38
N SER A 69 -1.56 -3.31 -7.52
CA SER A 69 -1.19 -1.91 -7.77
C SER A 69 -1.08 -1.61 -9.27
N SER A 70 -0.80 -0.37 -9.62
CA SER A 70 -0.67 0.05 -11.01
C SER A 70 0.67 -0.34 -11.63
N GLN A 71 1.75 -0.43 -10.84
CA GLN A 71 3.12 -0.74 -11.28
C GLN A 71 3.92 -1.43 -10.16
N GLY A 72 4.97 -2.20 -10.47
CA GLY A 72 5.89 -2.78 -9.47
C GLY A 72 6.01 -4.31 -9.48
N SER A 73 6.74 -4.87 -8.51
CA SER A 73 6.92 -6.31 -8.30
C SER A 73 7.02 -6.59 -6.79
N PRO A 74 6.43 -7.69 -6.26
CA PRO A 74 5.69 -8.76 -6.92
C PRO A 74 4.16 -8.53 -6.87
N MET A 75 3.55 -8.11 -7.99
CA MET A 75 2.09 -7.93 -8.09
C MET A 75 1.41 -9.04 -8.86
N GLN A 76 0.25 -9.46 -8.36
CA GLN A 76 -0.61 -10.44 -9.01
C GLN A 76 -1.71 -9.77 -9.82
N VAL A 77 -2.15 -8.57 -9.42
CA VAL A 77 -3.23 -7.84 -10.08
C VAL A 77 -2.77 -6.44 -10.41
N LEU A 78 -2.87 -6.06 -11.68
CA LEU A 78 -2.66 -4.69 -12.11
C LEU A 78 -3.98 -3.92 -12.02
N ALA A 79 -4.01 -2.84 -11.26
CA ALA A 79 -5.16 -1.96 -11.15
C ALA A 79 -4.72 -0.50 -11.19
N GLU A 80 -5.40 0.29 -12.02
CA GLU A 80 -5.24 1.73 -12.08
C GLU A 80 -6.41 2.40 -11.36
N SER A 81 -6.12 3.41 -10.54
CA SER A 81 -7.19 4.20 -9.94
C SER A 81 -7.89 4.98 -11.05
N ALA A 82 -9.15 4.68 -11.31
CA ALA A 82 -9.96 5.50 -12.19
C ALA A 82 -10.12 6.88 -11.52
N THR A 83 -9.34 7.87 -11.94
CA THR A 83 -9.68 9.27 -11.68
C THR A 83 -11.05 9.50 -12.29
N PRO A 84 -12.06 9.95 -11.53
CA PRO A 84 -13.33 10.34 -12.14
C PRO A 84 -13.01 11.50 -13.08
N SER A 85 -13.03 11.22 -14.39
CA SER A 85 -13.05 12.25 -15.40
C SER A 85 -14.35 13.01 -15.18
N PHE A 86 -14.25 14.23 -14.64
CA PHE A 86 -15.34 15.18 -14.72
C PHE A 86 -15.58 15.42 -16.21
N CYS A 87 -16.58 14.73 -16.79
CA CYS A 87 -17.15 15.13 -18.07
C CYS A 87 -17.81 16.48 -17.83
N GLY A 88 -17.12 17.54 -18.25
CA GLY A 88 -17.70 18.87 -18.43
C GLY A 88 -18.43 18.99 -19.75
#